data_AF-A0A7Y6RNX8-F1
#
_entry.id   AF-A0A7Y6RNX8-F1
#
_cell.length_a   1.000
_cell.length_b   1.000
_cell.length_c   1.000
_cell.angle_alpha   90.00
_cell.angle_beta   90.00
_cell.angle_gamma   90.00
#
_symmetry.space_group_name_H-M   'P 1'
#
loop_
_entity.id
_entity.type
_entity.pdbx_description
1 polymer ?
#
loop_
_entity_poly.entity_id
_entity_poly.type
_entity_poly.pdbx_seq_one_letter_code
_entity_poly.pdbx_strand_id
1 'polypeptide(L)' 'MIITETQAKAIRRKIADKQLKQYEFAKEIGVASRTVPKIVAGNYKAPKRIYAAVMEWLAKDY' A
#
# COMPACT_ATOMS: atom_id res chain seq x y z
N MET A 1 -2.67 -7.12 -10.86
CA MET A 1 -3.89 -7.11 -10.02
C MET A 1 -4.25 -5.66 -9.74
N ILE A 2 -5.53 -5.35 -9.56
CA ILE A 2 -5.98 -3.97 -9.35
C ILE A 2 -6.14 -3.74 -7.86
N ILE A 3 -5.51 -2.70 -7.33
CA ILE A 3 -5.77 -2.21 -5.98
C ILE A 3 -7.06 -1.40 -6.06
N THR A 4 -8.13 -1.92 -5.46
CA THR A 4 -9.43 -1.24 -5.45
C THR A 4 -9.41 -0.04 -4.53
N GLU A 5 -10.39 0.86 -4.67
CA GLU A 5 -10.54 2.00 -3.78
C GLU A 5 -10.77 1.59 -2.32
N THR A 6 -11.49 0.48 -2.11
CA THR A 6 -11.71 -0.10 -0.77
C THR A 6 -10.41 -0.54 -0.11
N GLN A 7 -9.54 -1.22 -0.87
CA GLN A 7 -8.22 -1.64 -0.41
C GLN A 7 -7.33 -0.41 -0.15
N ALA A 8 -7.33 0.56 -1.06
CA ALA A 8 -6.59 1.81 -0.91
C ALA A 8 -7.02 2.58 0.35
N LYS A 9 -8.33 2.61 0.66
CA LYS A 9 -8.86 3.23 1.88
C LYS A 9 -8.38 2.51 3.15
N ALA A 10 -8.34 1.18 3.15
CA ALA A 10 -7.80 0.41 4.28
C ALA A 10 -6.29 0.68 4.48
N ILE A 11 -5.52 0.76 3.40
CA ILE A 11 -4.09 1.10 3.44
C ILE A 11 -3.89 2.50 4.03
N ARG A 12 -4.68 3.51 3.60
CA ARG A 12 -4.62 4.88 4.15
C ARG A 12 -4.86 4.91 5.66
N ARG A 13 -5.85 4.16 6.15
CA ARG A 13 -6.15 4.06 7.58
C ARG A 13 -4.98 3.48 8.34
N LYS A 14 -4.47 2.32 7.91
CA LYS A 14 -3.33 1.67 8.55
C LYS A 14 -2.06 2.53 8.54
N ILE A 15 -1.80 3.27 7.46
CA ILE A 15 -0.70 4.25 7.39
C ILE A 15 -0.90 5.35 8.44
N ALA A 16 -2.12 5.89 8.58
CA ALA A 16 -2.45 6.92 9.56
C ALA A 16 -2.35 6.39 11.00
N ASP A 17 -2.86 5.18 11.26
CA ASP A 17 -2.80 4.51 12.56
C ASP A 17 -1.35 4.30 13.02
N LYS A 18 -0.46 3.90 12.08
CA LYS A 18 0.98 3.74 12.34
C LYS A 18 1.78 5.04 12.23
N GLN A 19 1.14 6.17 11.89
CA GLN A 19 1.78 7.47 11.61
C GLN A 19 2.95 7.39 10.61
N LEU A 20 2.88 6.46 9.65
CA LEU A 20 3.97 6.21 8.70
C LEU A 20 4.04 7.31 7.64
N LYS A 21 5.25 7.78 7.35
CA LYS A 21 5.49 8.62 6.19
C LYS A 21 5.49 7.77 4.91
N GLN A 22 5.20 8.41 3.78
CA GLN A 22 5.12 7.74 2.47
C GLN A 22 6.40 6.96 2.11
N TYR A 23 7.58 7.48 2.48
CA TYR A 23 8.86 6.79 2.24
C TYR A 23 9.08 5.60 3.18
N GLU A 24 8.53 5.63 4.39
CA GLU A 24 8.64 4.53 5.37
C GLU A 24 7.75 3.38 4.94
N PHE A 25 6.50 3.68 4.59
CA PHE A 25 5.62 2.70 3.97
C PHE A 25 6.27 2.09 2.72
N ALA A 26 6.81 2.91 1.81
CA ALA A 26 7.52 2.42 0.62
C ALA A 26 8.65 1.44 0.96
N LYS A 27 9.42 1.73 2.02
CA LYS A 27 10.51 0.89 2.51
C LYS A 27 9.99 -0.42 3.09
N GLU A 28 8.89 -0.40 3.84
CA GLU A 28 8.28 -1.61 4.43
C GLU A 28 7.75 -2.57 3.36
N ILE A 29 7.10 -2.07 2.32
CA ILE A 29 6.62 -2.91 1.21
C ILE A 29 7.68 -3.17 0.13
N GLY A 30 8.88 -2.58 0.25
CA GLY A 30 9.99 -2.76 -0.68
C GLY A 30 9.71 -2.21 -2.09
N VAL A 31 9.04 -1.05 -2.20
CA VAL A 31 8.74 -0.39 -3.48
C VAL A 31 9.34 1.01 -3.56
N ALA A 32 9.45 1.55 -4.77
CA ALA A 32 9.86 2.93 -4.95
C ALA A 32 8.79 3.91 -4.42
N SER A 33 9.20 4.97 -3.71
CA SER A 33 8.30 5.97 -3.11
C SER A 33 7.33 6.60 -4.10
N ARG A 34 7.72 6.76 -5.38
CA ARG A 34 6.85 7.23 -6.47
C ARG A 34 5.61 6.35 -6.74
N THR A 35 5.62 5.12 -6.25
CA THR A 35 4.54 4.14 -6.42
C THR A 35 3.48 4.28 -5.34
N VAL A 36 3.86 4.80 -4.16
CA VAL A 36 2.94 4.91 -3.01
C VAL A 36 1.76 5.82 -3.29
N PRO A 37 1.92 7.02 -3.90
CA PRO A 37 0.77 7.83 -4.27
C PRO A 37 -0.22 7.11 -5.18
N LYS A 38 0.25 6.22 -6.06
CA LYS A 38 -0.61 5.42 -6.95
C LYS A 38 -1.38 4.34 -6.17
N ILE A 39 -0.69 3.64 -5.27
CA ILE A 39 -1.29 2.63 -4.38
C ILE A 39 -2.35 3.28 -3.50
N VAL A 40 -2.00 4.41 -2.89
CA VAL A 40 -2.86 5.16 -1.99
C VAL A 40 -4.00 5.82 -2.74
N ALA A 41 -3.84 6.31 -3.97
CA ALA A 41 -4.94 6.85 -4.77
C ALA A 41 -6.03 5.80 -5.06
N GLY A 42 -5.63 4.53 -5.26
CA GLY A 42 -6.51 3.46 -5.68
C GLY A 42 -6.62 3.36 -7.20
N ASN A 43 -7.40 2.39 -7.68
CA ASN A 43 -7.53 2.03 -9.10
C ASN A 43 -6.16 1.80 -9.79
N TYR A 44 -5.17 1.33 -9.03
CA TYR A 44 -3.82 1.13 -9.52
C TYR A 44 -3.64 -0.32 -9.99
N LYS A 45 -3.34 -0.49 -11.28
CA LYS A 45 -2.97 -1.79 -11.86
C LYS A 45 -1.53 -2.13 -11.45
N ALA A 46 -1.39 -2.64 -10.23
CA ALA A 46 -0.10 -3.04 -9.67
C ALA A 46 0.40 -4.36 -10.30
N PRO A 47 1.73 -4.47 -10.55
CA PRO A 47 2.38 -5.75 -10.79
C PRO A 47 2.09 -6.75 -9.67
N LYS A 48 2.05 -8.05 -9.98
CA LYS A 48 1.71 -9.11 -9.01
C LYS A 48 2.56 -9.04 -7.73
N ARG A 49 3.87 -8.79 -7.87
CA ARG A 49 4.80 -8.61 -6.76
C ARG A 49 4.40 -7.47 -5.81
N ILE A 50 4.09 -6.29 -6.36
CA ILE A 50 3.71 -5.11 -5.57
C ILE A 50 2.36 -5.33 -4.91
N TYR A 51 1.40 -5.89 -5.64
CA TYR A 51 0.09 -6.22 -5.10
C TYR A 51 0.21 -7.17 -3.91
N ALA A 52 0.95 -8.27 -4.06
CA ALA A 52 1.18 -9.23 -2.98
C ALA A 52 1.83 -8.57 -1.76
N ALA A 53 2.91 -7.80 -1.95
CA ALA A 53 3.59 -7.10 -0.85
C ALA A 53 2.66 -6.12 -0.10
N VAL A 54 1.84 -5.37 -0.82
CA VAL A 54 0.87 -4.44 -0.23
C VAL A 54 -0.22 -5.19 0.55
N MET A 55 -0.74 -6.30 0.01
CA MET A 55 -1.77 -7.09 0.69
C MET A 55 -1.23 -7.85 1.90
N GLU A 56 -0.03 -8.40 1.80
CA GLU A 56 0.66 -9.04 2.93
C GLU A 56 0.92 -8.02 4.03
N TRP A 57 1.40 -6.82 3.67
CA TRP A 57 1.54 -5.73 4.61
C TRP A 57 0.21 -5.34 5.27
N LEU A 58 -0.88 -5.27 4.49
CA LEU A 58 -2.21 -4.97 5.02
C LEU A 58 -2.70 -6.06 5.98
N ALA A 59 -2.47 -7.32 5.66
CA ALA A 59 -2.86 -8.48 6.48
C ALA A 59 -2.03 -8.66 7.76
N LYS A 60 -0.83 -8.07 7.83
CA LYS A 60 0.15 -8.24 8.93
C LYS A 60 -0.23 -7.70 10.32
N ASP A 61 -1.51 -7.53 10.61
CA ASP A 61 -2.04 -7.15 11.94
C ASP A 61 -2.99 -8.23 12.54
N TYR A 62 -2.91 -9.47 12.05
CA TYR A 62 -3.61 -10.65 12.60
C TYR A 62 -2.61 -11.78 12.91
#